data_AF-A0A1H8PYJ4-F1
#
_entry.id   AF-A0A1H8PYJ4-F1
#
_cell.length_a   1.000
_cell.length_b   1.000
_cell.length_c   1.000
_cell.angle_alpha   90.00
_cell.angle_beta   90.00
_cell.angle_gamma   90.00
#
_symmetry.space_group_name_H-M   'P 1'
#
loop_
_entity.id
_entity.type
_entity.pdbx_description
1 polymer ?
#
loop_
_entity_poly.entity_id
_entity_poly.type
_entity_poly.pdbx_seq_one_letter_code
_entity_poly.pdbx_strand_id
1 'polypeptide(L)'
;MKLTKELILEIDLLIDELIEVGVVSENKCNSEIRGNSIRFLKTKGLLISNCKRVQYNPTSEVYEIKKVGIEKYLKEENRVEELDLKIKELTAINLNLQNKQLKRYILYSVISFVLGAISTNIEEILNFLNQ
;
A
#
# COMPACT_ATOMS: atom_id res chain seq x y z
N MET A 1 -13.27 -13.30 -4.03
CA MET A 1 -13.92 -14.06 -5.12
C MET A 1 -12.83 -14.77 -5.90
N LYS A 2 -12.84 -16.10 -6.00
CA LYS A 2 -11.81 -16.82 -6.77
C LYS A 2 -12.12 -16.64 -8.25
N LEU A 3 -11.23 -15.98 -9.01
CA LEU A 3 -11.43 -15.82 -10.45
C LEU A 3 -11.32 -17.18 -11.13
N THR A 4 -12.40 -17.62 -11.78
CA THR A 4 -12.37 -18.76 -12.70
C THR A 4 -11.82 -18.30 -14.04
N LYS A 5 -11.25 -19.22 -14.83
CA LYS A 5 -10.73 -18.90 -16.17
C LYS A 5 -11.79 -18.28 -17.08
N GLU A 6 -13.03 -18.78 -16.98
CA GLU A 6 -14.19 -18.26 -17.72
C GLU A 6 -14.50 -16.81 -17.35
N LEU A 7 -14.42 -16.47 -16.06
CA LEU A 7 -14.64 -15.11 -15.60
C LEU A 7 -13.54 -14.16 -16.09
N ILE A 8 -12.28 -14.60 -16.11
CA ILE A 8 -11.16 -13.80 -16.63
C ILE A 8 -11.40 -13.45 -18.10
N LEU A 9 -11.75 -14.45 -18.91
CA LEU A 9 -12.03 -14.26 -20.34
C LEU A 9 -13.22 -13.32 -20.56
N GLU A 10 -14.30 -13.46 -19.80
CA GLU A 10 -15.45 -12.55 -19.89
C GLU A 10 -15.07 -11.12 -19.48
N ILE A 11 -14.23 -10.95 -18.45
CA ILE A 11 -13.74 -9.62 -18.06
C ILE A 11 -12.92 -8.99 -19.18
N ASP A 12 -12.00 -9.73 -19.80
CA ASP A 12 -11.20 -9.19 -20.92
C ASP A 12 -12.11 -8.79 -22.10
N LEU A 13 -13.11 -9.62 -22.44
CA LEU A 13 -14.11 -9.27 -23.46
C LEU A 13 -14.92 -8.02 -23.10
N LEU A 14 -15.30 -7.89 -21.84
CA LEU A 14 -16.08 -6.76 -21.36
C LEU A 14 -15.25 -5.47 -21.31
N ILE A 15 -13.95 -5.57 -21.07
CA ILE A 15 -12.99 -4.46 -21.17
C ILE A 15 -12.86 -3.99 -22.62
N ASP A 16 -12.84 -4.92 -23.57
CA ASP A 16 -12.82 -4.59 -25.01
C ASP A 16 -14.07 -3.82 -25.40
N GLU A 17 -15.25 -4.31 -24.99
CA GLU A 17 -16.52 -3.63 -25.19
C GLU A 17 -16.56 -2.25 -24.53
N LEU A 18 -16.02 -2.12 -23.31
CA LEU A 18 -15.95 -0.83 -22.61
C LEU A 18 -15.10 0.19 -23.35
N ILE A 19 -14.01 -0.23 -24.00
CA ILE A 19 -13.12 0.66 -24.75
C ILE A 19 -13.74 1.05 -26.08
N GLU A 20 -14.41 0.11 -26.77
CA GLU A 20 -15.04 0.38 -28.06
C GLU A 20 -16.34 1.20 -27.93
N VAL A 21 -17.21 0.82 -26.99
CA VAL A 21 -18.55 1.41 -26.83
C VAL A 21 -18.54 2.58 -25.84
N GLY A 22 -17.57 2.61 -24.92
CA GLY A 22 -17.45 3.63 -23.88
C GLY A 22 -18.42 3.48 -22.71
N VAL A 23 -19.35 2.52 -22.77
CA VAL A 23 -20.35 2.28 -21.71
C VAL A 23 -20.81 0.83 -21.67
N VAL A 24 -20.98 0.29 -20.47
CA VAL A 24 -21.62 -1.02 -20.21
C VAL A 24 -22.85 -0.86 -19.32
N SER A 25 -23.85 -1.71 -19.50
CA SER A 25 -25.08 -1.69 -18.69
C SER A 25 -25.40 -3.05 -18.09
N GLU A 26 -25.77 -3.07 -16.79
CA GLU A 26 -26.23 -4.33 -16.16
C GLU A 26 -27.61 -4.77 -16.69
N ASN A 27 -28.41 -3.86 -17.28
CA ASN A 27 -29.69 -4.24 -17.90
C ASN A 27 -29.52 -5.13 -19.15
N LYS A 28 -28.32 -5.13 -19.75
CA LYS A 28 -27.95 -6.00 -20.88
C LYS A 28 -27.20 -7.26 -20.41
N CYS A 29 -27.25 -7.60 -19.11
CA CYS A 29 -26.64 -8.82 -18.60
C CYS A 29 -27.41 -10.04 -19.08
N ASN A 30 -26.90 -10.68 -20.13
CA ASN A 30 -27.50 -11.89 -20.70
C ASN A 30 -27.02 -13.19 -20.00
N SER A 31 -26.03 -13.10 -19.11
CA SER A 31 -25.46 -14.25 -18.39
C SER A 31 -25.04 -13.89 -16.96
N GLU A 32 -25.03 -14.90 -16.07
CA GLU A 32 -24.54 -14.76 -14.69
C GLU A 32 -23.05 -14.37 -14.65
N ILE A 33 -22.25 -14.93 -15.56
CA ILE A 33 -20.80 -14.66 -15.67
C ILE A 33 -20.57 -13.18 -16.00
N ARG A 34 -21.38 -12.61 -16.91
CA ARG A 34 -21.29 -11.19 -17.26
C ARG A 34 -21.70 -10.28 -16.09
N GLY A 35 -22.76 -10.65 -15.37
CA GLY A 35 -23.15 -9.96 -14.13
C GLY A 35 -22.05 -9.99 -13.06
N ASN A 36 -21.39 -11.14 -12.90
CA ASN A 36 -20.26 -11.30 -11.99
C ASN A 36 -19.03 -10.48 -12.43
N SER A 37 -18.79 -10.37 -13.73
CA SER A 37 -17.70 -9.57 -14.30
C SER A 37 -17.91 -8.08 -14.05
N ILE A 38 -19.12 -7.56 -14.29
CA ILE A 38 -19.46 -6.16 -13.99
C ILE A 38 -19.37 -5.90 -12.49
N ARG A 39 -19.89 -6.80 -11.65
CA ARG A 39 -19.77 -6.69 -10.20
C ARG A 39 -18.31 -6.65 -9.76
N PHE A 40 -17.47 -7.50 -10.32
CA PHE A 40 -16.03 -7.52 -10.05
C PHE A 40 -15.38 -6.18 -10.39
N LEU A 41 -15.60 -5.65 -11.60
CA LEU A 41 -15.04 -4.37 -12.02
C LEU A 41 -15.55 -3.21 -11.15
N LYS A 42 -16.82 -3.23 -10.73
CA LYS A 42 -17.39 -2.25 -9.79
C LYS A 42 -16.71 -2.31 -8.42
N THR A 43 -16.54 -3.51 -7.87
CA THR A 43 -15.87 -3.69 -6.57
C THR A 43 -14.42 -3.22 -6.60
N LYS A 44 -13.76 -3.38 -7.75
CA LYS A 44 -12.39 -2.88 -7.98
C LYS A 44 -12.31 -1.40 -8.35
N GLY A 45 -13.44 -0.69 -8.41
CA GLY A 45 -13.45 0.74 -8.74
C GLY A 45 -13.14 1.06 -10.21
N LEU A 46 -13.14 0.05 -11.09
CA LEU A 46 -12.80 0.18 -12.51
C LEU A 46 -13.96 0.72 -13.37
N LEU A 47 -15.12 0.93 -12.74
CA LEU A 47 -16.34 1.40 -13.37
C LEU A 47 -16.91 2.59 -12.62
N ILE A 48 -17.20 3.66 -13.36
CA ILE A 48 -17.84 4.88 -12.84
C ILE A 48 -19.31 4.87 -13.27
N SER A 49 -20.23 5.09 -12.32
CA SER A 49 -21.66 5.23 -12.62
C SER A 49 -21.90 6.37 -13.61
N ASN A 50 -22.61 6.07 -14.69
CA ASN A 50 -23.06 7.07 -15.66
C ASN A 50 -24.35 7.75 -15.15
N CYS A 51 -24.75 8.87 -15.76
CA CYS A 51 -25.96 9.62 -15.45
C CYS A 51 -27.25 8.78 -15.58
N LYS A 52 -27.23 7.70 -16.38
CA LYS A 52 -28.34 6.75 -16.49
C LYS A 52 -28.19 5.66 -15.44
N ARG A 53 -29.29 5.37 -14.72
CA ARG A 53 -29.34 4.24 -13.79
C ARG A 53 -28.86 2.97 -14.52
N VAL A 54 -27.95 2.23 -13.91
CA VAL A 54 -27.49 0.91 -14.41
C VAL A 54 -26.55 1.00 -15.62
N GLN A 55 -25.92 2.14 -15.89
CA GLN A 55 -24.87 2.30 -16.90
C GLN A 55 -23.55 2.72 -16.26
N TYR A 56 -22.43 2.24 -16.81
CA TYR A 56 -21.11 2.43 -16.25
C TYR A 56 -20.10 2.77 -17.35
N ASN A 57 -19.27 3.77 -17.08
CA ASN A 57 -18.18 4.17 -17.95
C ASN A 57 -16.86 3.59 -17.41
N PRO A 58 -15.89 3.29 -18.29
CA PRO A 58 -14.58 2.84 -17.87
C PRO A 58 -13.80 3.94 -17.14
N THR A 59 -12.97 3.55 -16.19
CA THR A 59 -11.91 4.41 -15.66
C THR A 59 -10.68 4.41 -16.58
N SER A 60 -9.71 5.28 -16.30
CA SER A 60 -8.40 5.27 -16.96
C SER A 60 -7.67 3.92 -16.80
N GLU A 61 -7.87 3.24 -15.67
CA GLU A 61 -7.23 1.95 -15.37
C GLU A 61 -7.70 0.83 -16.29
N VAL A 62 -8.92 0.91 -16.84
CA VAL A 62 -9.43 -0.07 -17.81
C VAL A 62 -8.55 -0.11 -19.07
N TYR A 63 -8.00 1.03 -19.50
CA TYR A 63 -7.07 1.08 -20.64
C TYR A 63 -5.74 0.40 -20.35
N GLU A 64 -5.26 0.46 -19.10
CA GLU A 64 -4.06 -0.27 -18.70
C GLU A 64 -4.33 -1.77 -18.65
N ILE A 65 -5.49 -2.18 -18.13
CA ILE A 65 -5.90 -3.59 -18.13
C ILE A 65 -5.98 -4.12 -19.55
N LYS A 66 -6.50 -3.37 -20.53
CA LYS A 66 -6.51 -3.81 -21.93
C LYS A 66 -5.12 -4.11 -22.49
N LYS A 67 -4.10 -3.36 -22.09
CA LYS A 67 -2.73 -3.56 -22.57
C LYS A 67 -2.08 -4.81 -21.99
N VAL A 68 -2.32 -5.09 -20.71
CA VAL A 68 -1.60 -6.14 -19.97
C VAL A 68 -2.42 -7.41 -19.72
N GLY A 69 -3.75 -7.32 -19.80
CA GLY A 69 -4.73 -8.34 -19.42
C GLY A 69 -5.05 -8.30 -17.93
N ILE A 70 -6.31 -8.63 -17.56
CA ILE A 70 -6.77 -8.55 -16.16
C ILE A 70 -5.94 -9.43 -15.22
N GLU A 71 -5.48 -10.60 -15.67
CA GLU A 71 -4.70 -11.50 -14.83
C GLU A 71 -3.34 -10.90 -14.43
N LYS A 72 -2.65 -10.23 -15.36
CA LYS A 72 -1.37 -9.58 -15.07
C LYS A 72 -1.57 -8.33 -14.22
N TYR A 73 -2.63 -7.57 -14.50
CA TYR A 73 -2.99 -6.41 -13.69
C TYR A 73 -3.18 -6.78 -12.22
N LEU A 74 -3.97 -7.81 -11.94
CA LEU A 74 -4.22 -8.28 -10.57
C LEU A 74 -2.96 -8.84 -9.89
N LYS A 75 -2.08 -9.51 -10.65
CA LYS A 75 -0.80 -10.00 -10.11
C LYS A 75 0.10 -8.84 -9.69
N GLU A 76 0.16 -7.78 -10.49
CA GLU A 76 0.97 -6.60 -10.15
C GLU A 76 0.35 -5.81 -9.00
N GLU A 77 -0.98 -5.65 -8.98
CA GLU A 77 -1.70 -5.01 -7.86
C GLU A 77 -1.38 -5.70 -6.52
N ASN A 78 -1.49 -7.03 -6.47
CA ASN A 78 -1.17 -7.81 -5.27
C ASN A 78 0.32 -7.66 -4.89
N ARG A 79 1.22 -7.65 -5.88
CA ARG A 79 2.65 -7.48 -5.65
C ARG A 79 2.96 -6.10 -5.06
N VAL A 80 2.30 -5.05 -5.54
CA VAL A 80 2.44 -3.69 -4.99
C VAL A 80 1.95 -3.66 -3.54
N GLU A 81 0.81 -4.28 -3.24
CA GLU A 81 0.30 -4.37 -1.87
C GLU A 81 1.27 -5.11 -0.93
N GLU A 82 1.85 -6.23 -1.37
CA GLU A 82 2.88 -6.96 -0.62
C GLU A 82 4.14 -6.10 -0.36
N LEU A 83 4.59 -5.35 -1.37
CA LEU A 83 5.72 -4.45 -1.24
C LEU A 83 5.42 -3.31 -0.25
N ASP A 84 4.22 -2.74 -0.29
CA ASP A 84 3.79 -1.69 0.63
C ASP A 84 3.74 -2.19 2.08
N LEU A 85 3.25 -3.41 2.30
CA LEU A 85 3.28 -4.06 3.62
C LEU A 85 4.72 -4.24 4.11
N LYS A 86 5.61 -4.70 3.23
CA LYS A 86 7.03 -4.87 3.54
C LYS A 86 7.73 -3.54 3.85
N ILE A 87 7.41 -2.47 3.11
CA ILE A 87 7.93 -1.13 3.38
C ILE A 87 7.46 -0.65 4.76
N LYS A 88 6.18 -0.84 5.11
CA LYS A 88 5.64 -0.47 6.42
C LYS A 88 6.36 -1.21 7.55
N GLU A 89 6.58 -2.51 7.39
CA GLU A 89 7.30 -3.34 8.37
C GLU A 89 8.75 -2.87 8.54
N LEU A 90 9.49 -2.72 7.44
CA LEU A 90 10.88 -2.24 7.47
C LEU A 90 10.99 -0.84 8.07
N THR A 91 10.02 0.03 7.79
CA THR A 91 9.96 1.39 8.35
C THR A 91 9.76 1.33 9.87
N ALA A 92 8.85 0.48 10.36
CA ALA A 92 8.63 0.30 11.79
C ALA A 92 9.90 -0.23 12.50
N ILE A 93 10.59 -1.21 11.91
CA ILE A 93 11.85 -1.74 12.43
C ILE A 93 12.92 -0.65 12.46
N ASN A 94 13.07 0.11 11.38
CA ASN A 94 14.06 1.18 11.30
C ASN A 94 13.82 2.27 12.36
N LEU A 95 12.57 2.73 12.50
CA LEU A 95 12.18 3.70 13.53
C LEU A 95 12.50 3.19 14.94
N ASN A 96 12.26 1.91 15.23
CA ASN A 96 12.60 1.31 16.51
C ASN A 96 14.12 1.29 16.76
N LEU A 97 14.92 0.93 15.74
CA LEU A 97 16.37 0.95 15.83
C LEU A 97 16.92 2.36 16.04
N GLN A 98 16.40 3.35 15.31
CA GLN A 98 16.76 4.76 15.48
C GLN A 98 16.44 5.25 16.90
N ASN A 99 15.25 4.94 17.42
CA ASN A 99 14.89 5.25 18.80
C ASN A 99 15.84 4.61 19.82
N LYS A 100 16.25 3.36 19.59
CA LYS A 100 17.22 2.66 20.46
C LYS A 100 18.61 3.30 20.39
N GLN A 101 19.06 3.73 19.21
CA GLN A 101 20.31 4.46 19.05
C GLN A 101 20.25 5.82 19.76
N LEU A 102 19.18 6.58 19.56
CA LEU A 102 18.98 7.88 20.22
C LEU A 102 19.02 7.77 21.74
N LYS A 103 18.34 6.76 22.32
CA LYS A 103 18.40 6.49 23.76
C LYS A 103 19.81 6.25 24.26
N ARG A 104 20.63 5.49 23.51
CA ARG A 104 22.05 5.26 23.86
C ARG A 104 22.88 6.53 23.76
N TYR A 105 22.67 7.34 22.72
CA TYR A 105 23.36 8.64 22.59
C TYR A 105 23.04 9.56 23.76
N ILE A 106 21.78 9.67 24.16
CA ILE A 106 21.37 10.46 25.33
C ILE A 106 22.06 9.93 26.58
N LEU A 107 22.03 8.61 26.82
CA LEU A 107 22.68 8.00 27.98
C LEU A 107 24.18 8.30 28.03
N TYR A 108 24.91 8.10 26.93
CA TYR A 108 26.35 8.38 26.89
C TYR A 108 26.65 9.88 27.03
N SER A 109 25.82 10.76 26.47
CA SER A 109 25.97 12.21 26.66
C SER A 109 25.84 12.61 28.13
N VAL A 110 24.89 12.02 28.87
CA VAL A 110 24.73 12.28 30.31
C VAL A 110 25.94 11.79 31.09
N ILE A 111 26.42 10.56 30.80
CA ILE A 111 27.60 10.00 31.45
C ILE A 111 28.83 10.88 31.18
N SER A 112 29.07 11.27 29.93
CA SER A 112 30.19 12.14 29.56
C SER A 112 30.10 13.51 30.23
N PHE A 113 28.89 14.07 30.38
CA PHE A 113 28.68 15.32 31.09
C PHE A 113 29.06 15.21 32.57
N VAL A 114 28.60 14.15 33.26
CA VAL A 114 28.92 13.90 34.67
C VAL A 114 30.43 13.67 34.86
N LEU A 115 31.04 12.84 34.02
CA LEU A 115 32.49 12.59 34.08
C LEU A 115 33.30 13.86 33.81
N GLY A 116 32.86 14.69 32.87
CA GLY A 116 33.47 15.99 32.60
C GLY A 116 33.43 16.89 33.83
N ALA A 117 32.27 16.98 34.49
CA ALA A 117 32.11 17.79 35.70
C ALA A 117 32.96 17.28 36.88
N ILE A 118 33.09 15.96 37.05
CA ILE A 118 33.98 15.38 38.07
C ILE A 118 35.42 15.73 37.72
N SER A 119 35.83 15.51 36.47
CA SER A 119 37.20 15.73 36.00
C SER A 119 37.65 17.18 36.19
N THR A 120 36.77 18.17 35.97
CA THR A 120 37.10 19.59 36.17
C THR A 120 37.27 19.98 37.63
N ASN A 121 36.70 19.23 38.58
CA ASN A 121 36.70 19.55 40.01
C ASN A 121 37.44 18.50 40.86
N ILE A 122 38.35 17.72 40.24
CA ILE A 122 39.03 16.59 40.88
C ILE A 122 39.79 16.98 42.16
N GLU A 123 40.48 18.13 42.16
CA GLU A 123 41.26 18.58 43.33
C GLU A 123 40.36 18.92 44.53
N GLU A 124 39.26 19.63 44.31
CA GLU A 124 38.29 19.96 45.36
C GLU A 124 37.64 18.70 45.94
N ILE A 125 37.28 17.74 45.08
CA ILE A 125 36.70 16.45 45.50
C ILE A 125 37.70 15.63 46.32
N LEU A 126 38.96 15.56 45.89
CA LEU A 126 40.01 14.83 46.64
C LEU A 126 40.30 15.49 48.00
N ASN A 127 40.29 16.81 48.06
CA ASN A 127 40.46 17.54 49.32
C ASN A 127 39.29 17.32 50.29
N PHE A 128 38.06 17.22 49.78
CA PHE A 128 36.88 16.89 50.60
C PHE A 128 36.91 15.45 51.13
N LEU A 129 37.41 14.48 50.36
CA LEU A 129 37.48 13.06 50.75
C LEU A 129 38.61 12.73 51.73
N ASN A 130 39.65 13.56 51.79
CA ASN A 130 40.78 13.41 52.71
C ASN A 130 40.58 14.12 54.06
N GLN A 131 39.42 14.75 54.29
CA GLN A 131 38.96 15.22 55.60
C GLN A 131 38.18 14.14 56.34
#